data_AF-X1T2X5-F1
#
_entry.id   AF-X1T2X5-F1
#
_cell.length_a   1.000
_cell.length_b   1.000
_cell.length_c   1.000
_cell.angle_alpha   90.00
_cell.angle_beta   90.00
_cell.angle_gamma   90.00
#
_symmetry.space_group_name_H-M   'P 1'
#
loop_
_entity.id
_entity.type
_entity.pdbx_description
1 polymer ?
#
loop_
_entity_poly.entity_id
_entity_poly.type
_entity_poly.pdbx_seq_one_letter_code
_entity_poly.pdbx_strand_id
1 'polypeptide(L)'
;FTVAKWEDRYLVDGALVNPVPVNVLKSMGADFVIAVNAIPDRSAGEVKEPNIFNVIMQTIHIVAYQLLKPSLAGANVVIEPQVASIGYFDFHRAQECILQGELAAQSSILEIRRKLTA
;
A
#
# COMPACT_ATOMS: atom_id res chain seq x y z
N PHE A 1 -7.67 -9.11 -14.64
CA PHE A 1 -6.27 -8.83 -15.02
C PHE A 1 -5.73 -10.03 -15.78
N THR A 2 -4.97 -9.80 -16.86
CA THR A 2 -4.29 -10.87 -17.61
C THR A 2 -2.89 -11.05 -17.06
N VAL A 3 -2.44 -12.29 -16.89
CA VAL A 3 -1.06 -12.58 -16.45
C VAL A 3 -0.05 -12.06 -17.48
N ALA A 4 1.06 -11.50 -17.01
CA ALA A 4 2.16 -11.12 -17.89
C ALA A 4 3.12 -12.30 -18.04
N LYS A 5 3.60 -12.59 -19.25
CA LYS A 5 4.69 -13.55 -19.47
C LYS A 5 6.01 -12.80 -19.57
N TRP A 6 6.97 -13.14 -18.73
CA TRP A 6 8.33 -12.62 -18.78
C TRP A 6 9.32 -13.75 -18.57
N GLU A 7 10.25 -13.92 -19.52
CA GLU A 7 11.09 -15.12 -19.60
C GLU A 7 10.21 -16.40 -19.55
N ASP A 8 10.59 -17.37 -18.72
CA ASP A 8 9.86 -18.61 -18.48
C ASP A 8 8.88 -18.52 -17.30
N ARG A 9 8.44 -17.31 -16.92
CA ARG A 9 7.56 -17.08 -15.77
C ARG A 9 6.26 -16.37 -16.17
N TYR A 10 5.18 -16.73 -15.47
CA TYR A 10 3.93 -15.96 -15.45
C TYR A 10 3.91 -15.08 -14.22
N LEU A 11 3.70 -13.79 -14.43
CA LEU A 11 3.75 -12.76 -13.40
C LEU A 11 2.35 -12.18 -13.16
N VAL A 12 2.11 -11.89 -11.88
CA VAL A 12 0.94 -11.18 -11.36
C VAL A 12 1.41 -10.04 -10.46
N ASP A 13 0.47 -9.26 -9.94
CA ASP A 13 0.75 -8.21 -8.96
C ASP A 13 1.51 -8.76 -7.73
N GLY A 14 2.51 -8.01 -7.26
CA GLY A 14 3.37 -8.38 -6.14
C GLY A 14 2.78 -8.16 -4.75
N ALA A 15 1.57 -7.59 -4.62
CA ALA A 15 0.94 -7.28 -3.33
C ALA A 15 0.74 -8.50 -2.43
N LEU A 16 0.67 -9.70 -3.00
CA LEU A 16 0.56 -10.97 -2.27
C LEU A 16 1.90 -11.50 -1.73
N VAL A 17 3.02 -10.84 -2.04
CA VAL A 17 4.37 -11.28 -1.66
C VAL A 17 5.15 -10.17 -0.96
N ASN A 18 5.10 -8.95 -1.48
CA ASN A 18 5.83 -7.81 -0.92
C ASN A 18 5.09 -6.48 -1.24
N PRO A 19 4.02 -6.15 -0.49
CA PRO A 19 3.10 -5.05 -0.84
C PRO A 19 3.72 -3.66 -0.78
N VAL A 20 4.68 -3.42 0.13
CA VAL A 20 5.47 -2.18 0.18
C VAL A 20 6.95 -2.56 0.27
N PRO A 21 7.70 -2.61 -0.84
CA PRO A 21 9.01 -3.29 -0.92
C PRO A 21 10.18 -2.49 -0.35
N VAL A 22 10.13 -2.14 0.94
CA VAL A 22 11.20 -1.37 1.63
C VAL A 22 12.54 -2.10 1.64
N ASN A 23 12.50 -3.41 1.86
CA ASN A 23 13.69 -4.26 1.87
C ASN A 23 14.43 -4.25 0.53
N VAL A 24 13.72 -4.12 -0.60
CA VAL A 24 14.30 -4.02 -1.93
C VAL A 24 15.09 -2.72 -2.05
N LEU A 25 14.51 -1.59 -1.66
CA LEU A 25 15.21 -0.29 -1.70
C LEU A 25 16.45 -0.29 -0.80
N LYS A 26 16.36 -0.88 0.40
CA LYS A 26 17.52 -1.05 1.28
C LYS A 26 18.62 -1.90 0.64
N SER A 27 18.24 -3.01 -0.02
CA SER A 27 19.19 -3.88 -0.74
C SER A 27 19.83 -3.17 -1.94
N MET A 28 19.14 -2.20 -2.54
CA MET A 28 19.65 -1.33 -3.60
C MET A 28 20.57 -0.20 -3.07
N GLY A 29 20.80 -0.11 -1.76
CA GLY A 29 21.68 0.90 -1.16
C GLY A 29 20.98 2.20 -0.76
N ALA A 30 19.66 2.22 -0.61
CA ALA A 30 18.96 3.42 -0.14
C ALA A 30 19.27 3.70 1.34
N ASP A 31 19.93 4.82 1.61
CA ASP A 31 20.22 5.28 2.98
C ASP A 31 18.94 5.66 3.74
N PHE A 32 18.02 6.33 3.04
CA PHE A 32 16.77 6.83 3.58
C PHE A 32 15.57 6.34 2.76
N VAL A 33 14.59 5.71 3.41
CA VAL A 33 13.38 5.19 2.76
C VAL A 33 12.14 5.81 3.38
N ILE A 34 11.32 6.44 2.53
CA ILE A 34 9.96 6.87 2.86
C ILE A 34 9.01 5.86 2.23
N ALA A 35 8.30 5.11 3.06
CA ALA A 35 7.28 4.16 2.62
C ALA A 35 5.91 4.85 2.59
N VAL A 36 5.11 4.57 1.56
CA VAL A 36 3.71 5.01 1.49
C VAL A 36 2.82 3.77 1.49
N ASN A 37 2.09 3.56 2.58
CA ASN A 37 1.13 2.47 2.69
C ASN A 37 -0.27 2.94 2.28
N ALA A 38 -0.72 2.54 1.08
CA ALA A 38 -2.08 2.80 0.60
C ALA A 38 -3.04 1.61 0.83
N ILE A 39 -2.66 0.63 1.66
CA ILE A 39 -3.49 -0.52 2.02
C ILE A 39 -4.12 -0.22 3.39
N PRO A 40 -5.37 0.30 3.42
CA PRO A 40 -6.01 0.65 4.68
C PRO A 40 -6.41 -0.60 5.46
N ASP A 41 -6.51 -0.45 6.77
CA ASP A 41 -7.26 -1.40 7.58
C ASP A 41 -8.75 -1.29 7.21
N ARG A 42 -9.32 -2.40 6.73
CA ARG A 42 -10.74 -2.49 6.34
C ARG A 42 -11.56 -3.34 7.30
N SER A 43 -11.03 -3.65 8.49
CA SER A 43 -11.70 -4.44 9.52
C SER A 43 -13.02 -3.81 10.01
N ALA A 44 -13.21 -2.50 9.84
CA ALA A 44 -14.38 -1.76 10.29
C ALA A 44 -15.41 -1.42 9.17
N GLY A 45 -15.26 -1.98 7.97
CA GLY A 45 -16.11 -1.65 6.82
C GLY A 45 -17.53 -2.24 6.88
N GLU A 46 -18.48 -1.62 6.16
CA GLU A 46 -19.84 -2.13 6.01
C GLU A 46 -19.84 -3.55 5.39
N VAL A 47 -20.60 -4.45 6.03
CA VAL A 47 -20.80 -5.81 5.54
C VAL A 47 -21.81 -5.77 4.38
N LYS A 48 -21.30 -5.68 3.15
CA LYS A 48 -22.11 -5.92 1.95
C LYS A 48 -22.38 -7.42 1.81
N GLU A 49 -23.51 -7.80 1.21
CA GLU A 49 -23.75 -9.20 0.85
C GLU A 49 -22.57 -9.73 0.02
N PRO A 50 -21.94 -10.85 0.46
CA PRO A 50 -20.75 -11.34 -0.19
C PRO A 50 -21.11 -12.00 -1.52
N ASN A 51 -20.60 -11.44 -2.62
CA ASN A 51 -20.52 -12.15 -3.89
C ASN A 51 -19.10 -12.71 -4.07
N ILE A 52 -18.93 -13.69 -4.97
CA ILE A 52 -17.65 -14.37 -5.19
C ILE A 52 -16.51 -13.38 -5.51
N PHE A 53 -16.81 -12.31 -6.23
CA PHE A 53 -15.83 -11.29 -6.58
C PHE A 53 -15.36 -10.49 -5.35
N ASN A 54 -16.30 -10.06 -4.49
CA ASN A 54 -16.01 -9.38 -3.23
C ASN A 54 -15.18 -10.28 -2.30
N VAL A 55 -15.51 -11.58 -2.23
CA VAL A 55 -14.76 -12.55 -1.42
C VAL A 55 -13.31 -12.66 -1.92
N ILE A 56 -13.09 -12.82 -3.22
CA ILE A 56 -11.74 -12.90 -3.80
C ILE A 56 -10.94 -11.62 -3.53
N MET A 57 -11.53 -10.45 -3.78
CA MET A 57 -10.84 -9.17 -3.54
C MET A 57 -10.53 -8.95 -2.06
N GLN A 58 -11.43 -9.38 -1.17
CA GLN A 58 -11.21 -9.33 0.27
C GLN A 58 -10.11 -10.30 0.71
N THR A 59 -10.04 -11.51 0.15
CA THR A 59 -8.94 -12.45 0.41
C THR A 59 -7.59 -11.86 0.02
N ILE A 60 -7.50 -11.25 -1.18
CA ILE A 60 -6.28 -10.56 -1.63
C ILE A 60 -5.88 -9.45 -0.65
N HIS A 61 -6.85 -8.63 -0.22
CA HIS A 61 -6.62 -7.57 0.77
C HIS A 61 -6.09 -8.12 2.10
N ILE A 62 -6.71 -9.17 2.65
CA ILE A 62 -6.30 -9.78 3.91
C ILE A 62 -4.86 -10.28 3.84
N VAL A 63 -4.50 -11.00 2.76
CA VAL A 63 -3.14 -11.51 2.58
C VAL A 63 -2.14 -10.36 2.47
N ALA A 64 -2.43 -9.35 1.64
CA ALA A 64 -1.56 -8.18 1.50
C ALA A 64 -1.41 -7.41 2.83
N TYR A 65 -2.49 -7.25 3.59
CA TYR A 65 -2.48 -6.57 4.89
C TYR A 65 -1.66 -7.32 5.95
N GLN A 66 -1.70 -8.66 5.95
CA GLN A 66 -0.85 -9.48 6.84
C GLN A 66 0.65 -9.30 6.55
N LEU A 67 1.00 -9.09 5.28
CA LEU A 67 2.39 -8.88 4.84
C LEU A 67 2.85 -7.42 4.97
N LEU A 68 1.96 -6.49 5.30
CA LEU A 68 2.27 -5.07 5.32
C LEU A 68 3.28 -4.71 6.42
N LYS A 69 3.06 -5.14 7.66
CA LYS A 69 3.98 -4.84 8.77
C LYS A 69 5.41 -5.31 8.49
N PRO A 70 5.65 -6.57 8.06
CA PRO A 70 7.00 -6.99 7.70
C PRO A 70 7.53 -6.29 6.44
N SER A 71 6.70 -5.96 5.44
CA SER A 71 7.18 -5.24 4.25
C SER A 71 7.62 -3.81 4.55
N LEU A 72 7.02 -3.16 5.54
CA LEU A 72 7.39 -1.81 6.01
C LEU A 72 8.64 -1.80 6.89
N ALA A 73 9.16 -2.96 7.31
CA ALA A 73 10.31 -3.04 8.20
C ALA A 73 11.55 -2.37 7.57
N GLY A 74 12.18 -1.47 8.34
CA GLY A 74 13.36 -0.73 7.89
C GLY A 74 13.06 0.60 7.18
N ALA A 75 11.78 0.99 7.04
CA ALA A 75 11.43 2.31 6.55
C ALA A 75 11.82 3.38 7.58
N ASN A 76 12.37 4.49 7.11
CA ASN A 76 12.70 5.61 7.98
C ASN A 76 11.42 6.39 8.34
N VAL A 77 10.50 6.56 7.39
CA VAL A 77 9.18 7.18 7.60
C VAL A 77 8.13 6.33 6.89
N VAL A 78 6.96 6.15 7.49
CA VAL A 78 5.79 5.52 6.87
C VAL A 78 4.68 6.57 6.79
N ILE A 79 4.15 6.78 5.59
CA ILE A 79 3.02 7.67 5.32
C ILE A 79 1.79 6.80 5.03
N GLU A 80 0.69 7.04 5.72
CA GLU A 80 -0.55 6.26 5.60
C GLU A 80 -1.73 7.20 5.29
N PRO A 81 -2.07 7.43 4.00
CA PRO A 81 -3.21 8.25 3.62
C PRO A 81 -4.55 7.60 4.03
N GLN A 82 -5.51 8.43 4.43
CA GLN A 82 -6.83 7.97 4.87
C GLN A 82 -7.74 7.62 3.67
N VAL A 83 -7.53 6.45 3.09
CA VAL A 83 -8.27 5.97 1.89
C VAL A 83 -9.19 4.79 2.19
N ALA A 84 -9.44 4.46 3.46
CA ALA A 84 -10.26 3.32 3.89
C ALA A 84 -11.69 3.33 3.33
N SER A 85 -12.27 4.52 3.17
CA SER A 85 -13.63 4.70 2.63
C SER A 85 -13.70 4.55 1.11
N ILE A 86 -12.58 4.48 0.39
CA ILE A 86 -12.51 4.47 -1.06
C ILE A 86 -12.30 3.04 -1.56
N GLY A 87 -13.24 2.54 -2.36
CA GLY A 87 -13.20 1.22 -2.95
C GLY A 87 -12.12 1.07 -4.02
N TYR A 88 -11.68 -0.16 -4.28
CA TYR A 88 -10.65 -0.46 -5.29
C TYR A 88 -11.02 -0.01 -6.71
N PHE A 89 -12.31 0.12 -6.99
CA PHE A 89 -12.84 0.46 -8.31
C PHE A 89 -13.54 1.84 -8.33
N ASP A 90 -13.40 2.63 -7.28
CA ASP A 90 -14.02 3.97 -7.17
C ASP A 90 -13.19 5.02 -7.94
N PHE A 91 -12.96 4.80 -9.23
CA PHE A 91 -12.13 5.70 -10.06
C PHE A 91 -12.68 7.13 -10.14
N HIS A 92 -13.98 7.32 -9.92
CA HIS A 92 -14.62 8.64 -9.84
C HIS A 92 -14.19 9.46 -8.61
N ARG A 93 -13.58 8.83 -7.59
CA ARG A 93 -13.05 9.46 -6.38
C ARG A 93 -11.54 9.70 -6.44
N ALA A 94 -10.93 9.66 -7.63
CA ALA A 94 -9.49 9.83 -7.79
C ALA A 94 -8.96 11.14 -7.16
N GLN A 95 -9.68 12.25 -7.29
CA GLN A 95 -9.31 13.54 -6.68
C GLN A 95 -9.27 13.45 -5.15
N GLU A 96 -10.20 12.71 -4.54
CA GLU A 96 -10.20 12.47 -3.10
C GLU A 96 -8.98 11.65 -2.67
N CYS A 97 -8.64 10.57 -3.39
CA CYS A 97 -7.43 9.78 -3.13
C CYS A 97 -6.16 10.65 -3.18
N ILE A 98 -6.05 11.50 -4.21
CA ILE A 98 -4.89 12.39 -4.40
C ILE A 98 -4.77 13.36 -3.23
N LEU A 99 -5.89 13.98 -2.82
CA LEU A 99 -5.94 14.90 -1.69
C LEU A 99 -5.52 14.20 -0.38
N GLN A 100 -5.99 12.97 -0.13
CA GLN A 100 -5.59 12.22 1.07
C GLN A 100 -4.09 11.90 1.07
N GLY A 101 -3.51 11.60 -0.09
CA GLY A 101 -2.07 11.46 -0.26
C GLY A 101 -1.31 12.74 0.07
N GLU A 102 -1.77 13.88 -0.45
CA GLU A 102 -1.17 15.20 -0.21
C GLU A 102 -1.20 15.56 1.28
N LEU A 103 -2.37 15.45 1.93
CA LEU A 103 -2.53 15.77 3.34
C LEU A 103 -1.65 14.89 4.24
N ALA A 104 -1.56 13.59 3.94
CA ALA A 104 -0.71 12.65 4.67
C ALA A 104 0.78 13.00 4.52
N ALA A 105 1.23 13.31 3.29
CA ALA A 105 2.61 13.73 3.04
C ALA A 105 2.95 15.06 3.71
N GLN A 106 2.05 16.05 3.65
CA GLN A 106 2.21 17.34 4.33
C GLN A 106 2.34 17.16 5.84
N SER A 107 1.54 16.29 6.44
CA SER A 107 1.56 16.00 7.88
C SER A 107 2.88 15.36 8.33
N SER A 108 3.52 14.57 7.45
CA SER A 108 4.80 13.91 7.73
C SER A 108 6.03 14.78 7.48
N ILE A 109 5.89 16.00 6.92
CA ILE A 109 7.05 16.81 6.46
C ILE A 109 8.05 17.12 7.58
N LEU A 110 7.55 17.40 8.80
CA LEU A 110 8.40 17.71 9.95
C LEU A 110 9.20 16.48 10.38
N GLU A 111 8.57 15.31 10.39
CA GLU A 111 9.23 14.05 10.74
C GLU A 111 10.30 13.67 9.70
N ILE A 112 9.96 13.82 8.40
CA ILE A 112 10.89 13.56 7.29
C ILE A 112 12.12 14.45 7.43
N ARG A 113 11.93 15.77 7.60
CA ARG A 113 13.04 16.71 7.79
C ARG A 113 13.91 16.33 8.98
N ARG A 114 13.29 16.05 10.13
CA ARG A 114 14.00 15.66 11.36
C ARG A 114 14.85 14.40 11.16
N LYS A 115 14.33 13.39 10.46
CA LYS A 115 15.03 12.12 10.25
C LYS A 115 16.07 12.19 9.12
N LEU A 116 15.95 13.10 8.16
CA LEU A 116 16.96 13.33 7.12
C LEU A 116 18.22 14.02 7.63
N THR A 117 18.09 14.82 8.70
CA THR A 117 19.20 15.59 9.28
C THR A 117 19.88 14.91 10.47
N ALA A 118 19.39 13.73 10.88
CA ALA A 118 19.93 12.95 11.99
C ALA A 118 20.95 11.92 11.49
#